data_AF-A0A1Y1N4W3-F1
#
_entry.id   AF-A0A1Y1N4W3-F1
#
_cell.length_a   1.000
_cell.length_b   1.000
_cell.length_c   1.000
_cell.angle_alpha   90.00
_cell.angle_beta   90.00
_cell.angle_gamma   90.00
#
_symmetry.space_group_name_H-M   'P 1'
#
loop_
_entity.id
_entity.type
_entity.pdbx_description
1 polymer ?
#
loop_
_entity_poly.entity_id
_entity_poly.type
_entity_poly.pdbx_seq_one_letter_code
_entity_poly.pdbx_strand_id
1 'polypeptide(L)'
;EVLRFLLSNLHFWMEEYRFDGFRFDGVTSMLYVHHGIGAGFSGGYHEYFGSEVDEEAVVYLMIANEMLHSLFPECITIAEDVSGMPALCLPLALGGVGFDYRLAMAVPDMWIKILKELKDEQWDIGNICFTLANRRHGEKTIAYCESHDQALVGDKTLMMHLCDAEMYTNMSALSPLTPVIERGMSLHKMIRLLTHSLGGEGYLNFEGNEFGHPEWLDFPREGNNNSFWYARRQLNLTEDHLLRYQYLNNFDRSMNQCEAKYGWLHSPQAYISLKHEVDKVIVFERAGLVFVFNFQPSQSFADYRIGIEVAGTYRIVLNTDSKEAGGFNRVDESTRFFTTPMEWNGRKN
;
A
#
# COMPACT_ATOMS: atom_id res chain seq x y z
N GLU A 1 -3.19 -3.19 38.63
CA GLU A 1 -1.77 -2.84 38.36
C GLU A 1 -1.37 -2.99 36.89
N VAL A 2 -1.68 -4.07 36.16
CA VAL A 2 -1.35 -4.19 34.71
C VAL A 2 -1.93 -3.03 33.88
N LEU A 3 -3.23 -2.73 34.03
CA LEU A 3 -3.85 -1.57 33.36
C LEU A 3 -3.13 -0.26 33.68
N ARG A 4 -2.77 -0.03 34.96
CA ARG A 4 -2.02 1.17 35.36
C ARG A 4 -0.68 1.25 34.62
N PHE A 5 0.05 0.14 34.56
CA PHE A 5 1.34 0.09 33.87
C PHE A 5 1.20 0.42 32.38
N LEU A 6 0.29 -0.25 31.67
CA LEU A 6 0.14 -0.09 30.22
C LEU A 6 -0.41 1.29 29.83
N LEU A 7 -1.43 1.79 30.52
CA LEU A 7 -2.00 3.11 30.27
C LEU A 7 -1.00 4.23 30.60
N SER A 8 -0.29 4.12 31.73
CA SER A 8 0.78 5.06 32.07
C SER A 8 1.93 5.02 31.06
N ASN A 9 2.24 3.86 30.47
CA ASN A 9 3.25 3.74 29.42
C ASN A 9 2.84 4.52 28.16
N LEU A 10 1.59 4.37 27.70
CA LEU A 10 1.08 5.14 26.56
C LEU A 10 1.15 6.65 26.82
N HIS A 11 0.68 7.09 27.99
CA HIS A 11 0.75 8.49 28.38
C HIS A 11 2.20 9.01 28.48
N PHE A 12 3.12 8.20 29.02
CA PHE A 12 4.53 8.55 29.13
C PHE A 12 5.16 8.84 27.76
N TRP A 13 4.90 8.02 26.74
CA TRP A 13 5.40 8.27 25.39
C TRP A 13 4.81 9.54 24.77
N MET A 14 3.53 9.82 24.99
CA MET A 14 2.89 11.06 24.51
C MET A 14 3.47 12.31 25.20
N GLU A 15 3.65 12.31 26.52
CA GLU A 15 4.10 13.50 27.25
C GLU A 15 5.61 13.73 27.17
N GLU A 16 6.41 12.70 27.39
CA GLU A 16 7.87 12.87 27.53
C GLU A 16 8.55 12.92 26.16
N TYR A 17 8.08 12.11 25.22
CA TYR A 17 8.67 11.99 23.88
C TYR A 17 7.87 12.69 22.78
N ARG A 18 6.67 13.20 23.10
CA ARG A 18 5.84 13.97 22.17
C ARG A 18 5.53 13.20 20.88
N PHE A 19 5.27 11.90 21.01
CA PHE A 19 4.69 11.13 19.90
C PHE A 19 3.31 11.67 19.53
N ASP A 20 2.96 11.61 18.25
CA ASP A 20 1.65 12.00 17.73
C ASP A 20 0.65 10.84 17.68
N GLY A 21 1.04 9.66 18.18
CA GLY A 21 0.21 8.47 18.17
C GLY A 21 0.99 7.17 18.19
N PHE A 22 0.28 6.07 17.94
CA PHE A 22 0.82 4.72 18.09
C PHE A 22 0.31 3.77 17.02
N ARG A 23 1.18 2.83 16.62
CA ARG A 23 0.75 1.55 16.07
C ARG A 23 0.79 0.51 17.20
N PHE A 24 -0.31 -0.18 17.42
CA PHE A 24 -0.38 -1.31 18.34
C PHE A 24 -0.10 -2.57 17.54
N ASP A 25 1.02 -3.21 17.85
CA ASP A 25 1.50 -4.40 17.17
C ASP A 25 0.85 -5.67 17.74
N GLY A 26 0.65 -6.67 16.88
CA GLY A 26 0.08 -7.96 17.30
C GLY A 26 -1.33 -7.88 17.88
N VAL A 27 -2.18 -6.94 17.43
CA VAL A 27 -3.56 -6.80 17.94
C VAL A 27 -4.35 -8.09 17.71
N THR A 28 -4.15 -8.80 16.60
CA THR A 28 -4.74 -10.13 16.38
C THR A 28 -4.43 -11.10 17.53
N SER A 29 -3.20 -11.07 18.03
CA SER A 29 -2.77 -11.92 19.14
C SER A 29 -3.50 -11.58 20.44
N MET A 30 -3.77 -10.29 20.63
CA MET A 30 -4.52 -9.78 21.79
C MET A 30 -6.00 -10.10 21.71
N LEU A 31 -6.62 -9.99 20.53
CA LEU A 31 -8.08 -10.11 20.38
C LEU A 31 -8.61 -11.53 20.62
N TYR A 32 -7.79 -12.56 20.36
CA TYR A 32 -8.24 -13.94 20.42
C TYR A 32 -7.32 -14.79 21.29
N VAL A 33 -7.91 -15.71 22.06
CA VAL A 33 -7.19 -16.67 22.92
C VAL A 33 -6.29 -17.60 22.12
N HIS A 34 -6.67 -17.92 20.87
CA HIS A 34 -5.84 -18.69 19.94
C HIS A 34 -4.81 -17.84 19.18
N HIS A 35 -4.77 -16.53 19.43
CA HIS A 35 -3.81 -15.58 18.86
C HIS A 35 -3.77 -15.50 17.32
N GLY A 36 -4.85 -15.92 16.65
CA GLY A 36 -4.89 -16.11 15.19
C GLY A 36 -4.05 -17.29 14.66
N ILE A 37 -3.39 -18.08 15.51
CA ILE A 37 -2.53 -19.18 15.10
C ILE A 37 -3.38 -20.39 14.71
N GLY A 38 -3.23 -20.86 13.46
CA GLY A 38 -3.99 -22.00 12.94
C GLY A 38 -5.47 -21.72 12.74
N ALA A 39 -5.91 -20.47 12.91
CA ALA A 39 -7.26 -20.01 12.67
C ALA A 39 -7.35 -19.31 11.30
N GLY A 40 -8.45 -19.55 10.58
CA GLY A 40 -8.77 -18.84 9.35
C GLY A 40 -9.87 -17.81 9.61
N PHE A 41 -9.78 -16.67 8.94
CA PHE A 41 -10.81 -15.63 8.96
C PHE A 41 -11.42 -15.52 7.57
N SER A 42 -12.57 -16.16 7.37
CA SER A 42 -13.30 -16.18 6.11
C SER A 42 -14.22 -14.97 5.94
N GLY A 43 -14.42 -14.19 7.00
CA GLY A 43 -15.37 -13.08 7.06
C GLY A 43 -16.69 -13.47 7.75
N GLY A 44 -16.81 -14.70 8.25
CA GLY A 44 -17.96 -15.15 9.02
C GLY A 44 -17.96 -14.53 10.42
N TYR A 45 -19.03 -13.86 10.82
CA TYR A 45 -19.03 -13.06 12.07
C TYR A 45 -18.82 -13.90 13.34
N HIS A 46 -19.13 -15.19 13.29
CA HIS A 46 -18.87 -16.15 14.36
C HIS A 46 -17.37 -16.40 14.63
N GLU A 47 -16.49 -16.06 13.68
CA GLU A 47 -15.03 -16.15 13.83
C GLU A 47 -14.45 -14.97 14.64
N TYR A 48 -15.20 -13.86 14.72
CA TYR A 48 -14.78 -12.61 15.35
C TYR A 48 -15.41 -12.38 16.72
N PHE A 49 -16.52 -13.06 17.01
CA PHE A 49 -17.30 -12.89 18.23
C PHE A 49 -17.66 -14.24 18.82
N GLY A 50 -17.36 -14.43 20.11
CA GLY A 50 -17.64 -15.67 20.81
C GLY A 50 -16.68 -15.88 21.98
N SER A 51 -16.65 -17.10 22.52
CA SER A 51 -15.82 -17.46 23.67
C SER A 51 -14.31 -17.42 23.41
N GLU A 52 -13.90 -17.38 22.14
CA GLU A 52 -12.49 -17.32 21.74
C GLU A 52 -11.93 -15.89 21.77
N VAL A 53 -12.78 -14.88 21.96
CA VAL A 53 -12.36 -13.48 22.10
C VAL A 53 -11.83 -13.26 23.51
N ASP A 54 -10.65 -12.64 23.61
CA ASP A 54 -10.12 -12.18 24.90
C ASP A 54 -10.78 -10.84 25.27
N GLU A 55 -11.83 -10.91 26.07
CA GLU A 55 -12.58 -9.74 26.52
C GLU A 55 -11.73 -8.78 27.36
N GLU A 56 -10.78 -9.27 28.15
CA GLU A 56 -9.92 -8.41 28.98
C GLU A 56 -8.99 -7.56 28.10
N ALA A 57 -8.43 -8.17 27.05
CA ALA A 57 -7.61 -7.48 26.07
C ALA A 57 -8.42 -6.44 25.28
N VAL A 58 -9.62 -6.79 24.83
CA VAL A 58 -10.52 -5.87 24.11
C VAL A 58 -10.87 -4.67 25.00
N VAL A 59 -11.22 -4.90 26.27
CA VAL A 59 -11.51 -3.82 27.24
C VAL A 59 -10.29 -2.93 27.46
N TYR A 60 -9.08 -3.50 27.57
CA TYR A 60 -7.87 -2.69 27.65
C TYR A 60 -7.70 -1.77 26.44
N LEU A 61 -7.87 -2.31 25.22
CA LEU A 61 -7.72 -1.53 23.99
C LEU A 61 -8.78 -0.41 23.89
N MET A 62 -10.02 -0.69 24.29
CA MET A 62 -11.08 0.33 24.37
C MET A 62 -10.71 1.46 25.34
N ILE A 63 -10.26 1.12 26.55
CA ILE A 63 -9.87 2.12 27.56
C ILE A 63 -8.64 2.91 27.09
N ALA A 64 -7.66 2.24 26.47
CA ALA A 64 -6.46 2.88 25.95
C ALA A 64 -6.79 3.91 24.86
N ASN A 65 -7.60 3.52 23.87
CA ASN A 65 -8.04 4.43 22.82
C ASN A 65 -8.88 5.60 23.38
N GLU A 66 -9.84 5.34 24.26
CA GLU A 66 -10.66 6.40 24.85
C GLU A 66 -9.80 7.40 25.65
N MET A 67 -8.85 6.90 26.44
CA MET A 67 -7.91 7.75 27.19
C MET A 67 -7.04 8.59 26.26
N LEU A 68 -6.44 7.97 25.22
CA LEU A 68 -5.56 8.66 24.29
C LEU A 68 -6.28 9.79 23.56
N HIS A 69 -7.46 9.53 22.98
CA HIS A 69 -8.21 10.55 22.26
C HIS A 69 -8.83 11.61 23.18
N SER A 70 -9.12 11.28 24.44
CA SER A 70 -9.61 12.26 25.42
C SER A 70 -8.51 13.24 25.86
N LEU A 71 -7.29 12.75 26.07
CA LEU A 71 -6.16 13.57 26.53
C LEU A 71 -5.42 14.25 25.37
N PHE A 72 -5.37 13.58 24.21
CA PHE A 72 -4.64 14.00 23.02
C PHE A 72 -5.56 13.86 21.78
N PRO A 73 -6.45 14.83 21.53
CA PRO A 73 -7.49 14.71 20.50
C PRO A 73 -7.00 14.51 19.05
N GLU A 74 -5.76 14.91 18.75
CA GLU A 74 -5.12 14.74 17.44
C GLU A 74 -4.30 13.45 17.33
N CYS A 75 -4.28 12.63 18.39
CA CYS A 75 -3.57 11.35 18.41
C CYS A 75 -4.14 10.42 17.34
N ILE A 76 -3.27 9.68 16.66
CA ILE A 76 -3.67 8.62 15.73
C ILE A 76 -3.29 7.26 16.30
N THR A 77 -4.25 6.35 16.41
CA THR A 77 -3.98 4.95 16.77
C THR A 77 -4.25 3.98 15.62
N ILE A 78 -3.28 3.11 15.34
CA ILE A 78 -3.31 2.14 14.23
C ILE A 78 -3.23 0.73 14.79
N ALA A 79 -4.17 -0.14 14.41
CA ALA A 79 -4.14 -1.56 14.77
C ALA A 79 -3.43 -2.41 13.71
N GLU A 80 -2.46 -3.20 14.13
CA GLU A 80 -1.93 -4.34 13.36
C GLU A 80 -2.78 -5.59 13.61
N ASP A 81 -3.90 -5.68 12.87
CA ASP A 81 -4.84 -6.81 12.92
C ASP A 81 -5.01 -7.45 11.54
N VAL A 82 -4.59 -8.71 11.41
CA VAL A 82 -4.75 -9.51 10.19
C VAL A 82 -6.14 -10.13 10.10
N SER A 83 -6.84 -10.34 11.23
CA SER A 83 -8.15 -11.01 11.23
C SER A 83 -9.22 -10.19 10.50
N GLY A 84 -9.20 -8.88 10.70
CA GLY A 84 -10.22 -7.97 10.25
C GLY A 84 -11.47 -7.93 11.10
N MET A 85 -11.26 -7.88 12.41
CA MET A 85 -12.34 -7.75 13.37
C MET A 85 -13.24 -6.55 13.04
N PRO A 86 -14.56 -6.77 12.84
CA PRO A 86 -15.51 -5.68 12.64
C PRO A 86 -15.53 -4.70 13.81
N ALA A 87 -15.70 -3.41 13.53
CA ALA A 87 -15.78 -2.33 14.53
C ALA A 87 -14.50 -2.09 15.34
N LEU A 88 -13.36 -2.67 14.94
CA LEU A 88 -12.06 -2.39 15.53
C LEU A 88 -11.69 -0.90 15.38
N CYS A 89 -12.03 -0.32 14.22
CA CYS A 89 -11.73 1.07 13.89
C CYS A 89 -12.96 1.99 13.93
N LEU A 90 -13.90 1.71 14.84
CA LEU A 90 -15.04 2.58 15.13
C LEU A 90 -14.92 3.17 16.54
N PRO A 91 -15.46 4.38 16.78
CA PRO A 91 -15.49 4.99 18.11
C PRO A 91 -16.22 4.14 19.15
N LEU A 92 -15.80 4.26 20.41
CA LEU A 92 -16.42 3.58 21.54
C LEU A 92 -17.91 3.91 21.69
N ALA A 93 -18.31 5.14 21.39
CA ALA A 93 -19.71 5.58 21.42
C ALA A 93 -20.63 4.80 20.45
N LEU A 94 -20.07 4.15 19.43
CA LEU A 94 -20.76 3.27 18.49
C LEU A 94 -20.60 1.78 18.85
N GLY A 95 -19.94 1.47 19.97
CA GLY A 95 -19.59 0.10 20.39
C GLY A 95 -18.33 -0.46 19.73
N GLY A 96 -17.49 0.39 19.13
CA GLY A 96 -16.20 -0.04 18.57
C GLY A 96 -15.05 -0.03 19.58
N VAL A 97 -13.88 -0.51 19.14
CA VAL A 97 -12.66 -0.59 19.97
C VAL A 97 -11.91 0.75 20.03
N GLY A 98 -12.18 1.66 19.09
CA GLY A 98 -11.68 3.04 19.13
C GLY A 98 -10.37 3.31 18.38
N PHE A 99 -9.86 2.36 17.58
CA PHE A 99 -8.73 2.68 16.70
C PHE A 99 -9.13 3.61 15.56
N ASP A 100 -8.22 4.44 15.07
CA ASP A 100 -8.46 5.25 13.88
C ASP A 100 -8.34 4.45 12.60
N TYR A 101 -7.28 3.64 12.53
CA TYR A 101 -6.93 2.88 11.33
C TYR A 101 -6.57 1.45 11.66
N ARG A 102 -6.65 0.59 10.65
CA ARG A 102 -6.00 -0.71 10.61
C ARG A 102 -5.11 -0.86 9.38
N LEU A 103 -4.18 -1.79 9.44
CA LEU A 103 -3.31 -2.13 8.31
C LEU A 103 -4.03 -3.03 7.28
N ALA A 104 -3.88 -2.73 5.98
CA ALA A 104 -4.37 -3.56 4.88
C ALA A 104 -3.47 -4.78 4.61
N MET A 105 -3.33 -5.68 5.59
CA MET A 105 -2.32 -6.74 5.57
C MET A 105 -2.46 -7.74 4.40
N ALA A 106 -3.65 -7.89 3.82
CA ALA A 106 -3.87 -8.76 2.65
C ALA A 106 -3.25 -8.23 1.34
N VAL A 107 -2.94 -6.92 1.27
CA VAL A 107 -2.45 -6.29 0.03
C VAL A 107 -1.03 -6.74 -0.33
N PRO A 108 -0.04 -6.72 0.59
CA PRO A 108 1.28 -7.31 0.33
C PRO A 108 1.23 -8.79 -0.04
N ASP A 109 0.45 -9.61 0.67
CA ASP A 109 0.33 -11.05 0.41
C ASP A 109 -0.16 -11.32 -1.02
N MET A 110 -1.13 -10.54 -1.49
CA MET A 110 -1.59 -10.61 -2.88
C MET A 110 -0.45 -10.31 -3.86
N TRP A 111 0.28 -9.21 -3.67
CA TRP A 111 1.35 -8.83 -4.60
C TRP A 111 2.48 -9.85 -4.62
N ILE A 112 2.92 -10.34 -3.46
CA ILE A 112 3.95 -11.39 -3.37
C ILE A 112 3.50 -12.65 -4.07
N LYS A 113 2.27 -13.10 -3.82
CA LYS A 113 1.71 -14.29 -4.46
C LYS A 113 1.68 -14.14 -5.97
N ILE A 114 1.19 -13.01 -6.47
CA ILE A 114 1.16 -12.70 -7.90
C ILE A 114 2.56 -12.76 -8.50
N LEU A 115 3.53 -12.09 -7.88
CA LEU A 115 4.91 -12.01 -8.39
C LEU A 115 5.69 -13.32 -8.30
N LYS A 116 5.35 -14.19 -7.33
CA LYS A 116 6.02 -15.46 -7.09
C LYS A 116 5.44 -16.61 -7.92
N GLU A 117 4.13 -16.62 -8.14
CA GLU A 117 3.42 -17.79 -8.66
C GLU A 117 2.88 -17.60 -10.07
N LEU A 118 2.70 -16.36 -10.54
CA LEU A 118 1.99 -16.07 -11.79
C LEU A 118 2.88 -15.33 -12.79
N LYS A 119 2.69 -15.65 -14.07
CA LYS A 119 3.16 -14.81 -15.18
C LYS A 119 2.23 -13.62 -15.38
N ASP A 120 2.73 -12.55 -15.97
CA ASP A 120 2.00 -11.28 -16.16
C ASP A 120 0.64 -11.47 -16.86
N GLU A 121 0.56 -12.34 -17.86
CA GLU A 121 -0.69 -12.58 -18.59
C GLU A 121 -1.75 -13.29 -17.74
N GLN A 122 -1.33 -13.97 -16.66
CA GLN A 122 -2.18 -14.70 -15.74
C GLN A 122 -2.70 -13.83 -14.59
N TRP A 123 -2.28 -12.56 -14.51
CA TRP A 123 -2.76 -11.66 -13.47
C TRP A 123 -4.26 -11.43 -13.62
N ASP A 124 -5.00 -11.72 -12.54
CA ASP A 124 -6.44 -11.53 -12.44
C ASP A 124 -6.71 -10.09 -12.00
N ILE A 125 -7.13 -9.26 -12.96
CA ILE A 125 -7.31 -7.82 -12.75
C ILE A 125 -8.49 -7.55 -11.81
N GLY A 126 -9.54 -8.35 -11.91
CA GLY A 126 -10.71 -8.33 -11.06
C GLY A 126 -10.35 -8.62 -9.61
N ASN A 127 -9.53 -9.65 -9.36
CA ASN A 127 -9.09 -10.02 -8.02
C ASN A 127 -8.13 -8.98 -7.41
N ILE A 128 -7.25 -8.37 -8.22
CA ILE A 128 -6.41 -7.24 -7.78
C ILE A 128 -7.29 -6.07 -7.32
N CYS A 129 -8.24 -5.66 -8.16
CA CYS A 129 -9.18 -4.60 -7.84
C CYS A 129 -10.02 -4.94 -6.61
N PHE A 130 -10.50 -6.19 -6.51
CA PHE A 130 -11.26 -6.67 -5.38
C PHE A 130 -10.45 -6.57 -4.09
N THR A 131 -9.21 -7.08 -4.06
CA THR A 131 -8.39 -7.09 -2.84
C THR A 131 -8.09 -5.67 -2.35
N LEU A 132 -7.79 -4.74 -3.25
CA LEU A 132 -7.52 -3.34 -2.90
C LEU A 132 -8.79 -2.60 -2.41
N ALA A 133 -9.96 -2.97 -2.95
CA ALA A 133 -11.23 -2.32 -2.64
C ALA A 133 -12.05 -3.02 -1.53
N ASN A 134 -11.76 -4.28 -1.21
CA ASN A 134 -12.54 -5.10 -0.28
C ASN A 134 -12.21 -4.74 1.16
N ARG A 135 -12.78 -3.61 1.62
CA ARG A 135 -12.54 -3.02 2.94
C ARG A 135 -13.88 -2.57 3.53
N ARG A 136 -13.93 -2.49 4.85
CA ARG A 136 -15.17 -2.15 5.56
C ARG A 136 -15.49 -0.67 5.39
N HIS A 137 -16.69 -0.35 4.92
CA HIS A 137 -17.12 1.04 4.79
C HIS A 137 -17.22 1.69 6.18
N GLY A 138 -16.64 2.88 6.32
CA GLY A 138 -16.62 3.63 7.58
C GLY A 138 -15.45 3.31 8.52
N GLU A 139 -14.63 2.30 8.22
CA GLU A 139 -13.42 1.96 8.97
C GLU A 139 -12.19 2.26 8.09
N LYS A 140 -11.33 3.18 8.54
CA LYS A 140 -10.19 3.64 7.74
C LYS A 140 -9.08 2.58 7.70
N THR A 141 -8.43 2.44 6.55
CA THR A 141 -7.33 1.48 6.37
C THR A 141 -6.08 2.16 5.82
N ILE A 142 -4.91 1.79 6.36
CA ILE A 142 -3.60 2.15 5.79
C ILE A 142 -3.16 1.06 4.81
N ALA A 143 -2.97 1.44 3.56
CA ALA A 143 -2.54 0.54 2.49
C ALA A 143 -1.03 0.61 2.25
N TYR A 144 -0.43 -0.51 1.88
CA TYR A 144 0.98 -0.63 1.52
C TYR A 144 1.16 -1.86 0.65
N CYS A 145 2.14 -1.83 -0.26
CA CYS A 145 2.37 -2.91 -1.23
C CYS A 145 3.34 -3.98 -0.73
N GLU A 146 4.18 -3.64 0.23
CA GLU A 146 5.17 -4.48 0.88
C GLU A 146 5.52 -3.87 2.24
N SER A 147 5.98 -4.67 3.18
CA SER A 147 6.21 -4.26 4.57
C SER A 147 7.63 -4.52 5.03
N HIS A 148 7.86 -4.26 6.32
CA HIS A 148 9.11 -4.60 6.99
C HIS A 148 9.37 -6.12 7.04
N ASP A 149 8.32 -6.96 7.10
CA ASP A 149 8.48 -8.42 7.11
C ASP A 149 9.03 -8.94 5.79
N GLN A 150 8.52 -8.47 4.65
CA GLN A 150 9.03 -8.85 3.32
C GLN A 150 10.45 -8.34 3.06
N ALA A 151 10.89 -7.33 3.80
CA ALA A 151 12.26 -6.83 3.70
C ALA A 151 13.26 -7.70 4.47
N LEU A 152 12.82 -8.60 5.35
CA LEU A 152 13.71 -9.45 6.14
C LEU A 152 14.31 -10.61 5.33
N VAL A 153 15.42 -11.15 5.83
CA VAL A 153 16.01 -12.38 5.30
C VAL A 153 15.00 -13.52 5.31
N GLY A 154 14.90 -14.23 4.18
CA GLY A 154 13.95 -15.33 4.00
C GLY A 154 12.74 -14.96 3.14
N ASP A 155 12.54 -13.68 2.85
CA ASP A 155 11.61 -13.18 1.83
C ASP A 155 12.32 -12.27 0.82
N LYS A 156 11.58 -11.70 -0.13
CA LYS A 156 12.10 -10.72 -1.10
C LYS A 156 11.22 -9.47 -1.11
N THR A 157 11.86 -8.31 -1.22
CA THR A 157 11.18 -7.06 -1.57
C THR A 157 10.53 -7.17 -2.95
N LEU A 158 9.58 -6.29 -3.24
CA LEU A 158 8.90 -6.22 -4.54
C LEU A 158 9.89 -6.08 -5.69
N MET A 159 10.93 -5.23 -5.52
CA MET A 159 11.96 -5.05 -6.53
C MET A 159 12.84 -6.29 -6.70
N MET A 160 13.17 -6.99 -5.61
CA MET A 160 13.92 -8.26 -5.66
C MET A 160 13.12 -9.40 -6.31
N HIS A 161 11.79 -9.40 -6.16
CA HIS A 161 10.91 -10.31 -6.91
C HIS A 161 10.88 -9.99 -8.40
N LEU A 162 10.94 -8.71 -8.77
CA LEU A 162 10.81 -8.26 -10.15
C LEU A 162 12.08 -8.40 -10.98
N CYS A 163 13.24 -8.12 -10.38
CA CYS A 163 14.51 -7.98 -11.11
C CYS A 163 15.61 -8.93 -10.65
N ASP A 164 15.52 -9.44 -9.41
CA ASP A 164 16.46 -10.38 -8.81
C ASP A 164 17.94 -10.04 -9.09
N ALA A 165 18.70 -10.96 -9.70
CA ALA A 165 20.12 -10.78 -9.95
C ALA A 165 20.47 -9.60 -10.88
N GLU A 166 19.56 -9.20 -11.78
CA GLU A 166 19.83 -8.09 -12.70
C GLU A 166 19.89 -6.73 -11.99
N MET A 167 19.38 -6.62 -10.75
CA MET A 167 19.53 -5.40 -9.95
C MET A 167 21.00 -5.03 -9.73
N TYR A 168 21.88 -6.03 -9.60
CA TYR A 168 23.30 -5.81 -9.30
C TYR A 168 24.13 -5.45 -10.53
N THR A 169 23.64 -5.73 -11.74
CA THR A 169 24.39 -5.54 -12.99
C THR A 169 23.82 -4.45 -13.88
N ASN A 170 22.49 -4.25 -13.84
CA ASN A 170 21.76 -3.43 -14.80
C ASN A 170 20.99 -2.28 -14.15
N MET A 171 21.27 -1.92 -12.90
CA MET A 171 20.75 -0.67 -12.30
C MET A 171 21.59 0.57 -12.63
N SER A 172 22.71 0.44 -13.35
CA SER A 172 23.43 1.60 -13.89
C SER A 172 22.71 2.17 -15.11
N ALA A 173 22.55 3.49 -15.17
CA ALA A 173 22.07 4.21 -16.34
C ALA A 173 22.99 4.05 -17.57
N LEU A 174 24.26 3.68 -17.37
CA LEU A 174 25.24 3.41 -18.43
C LEU A 174 25.16 1.99 -18.99
N SER A 175 24.55 1.06 -18.23
CA SER A 175 24.32 -0.31 -18.67
C SER A 175 23.09 -0.41 -19.58
N PRO A 176 22.96 -1.46 -20.41
CA PRO A 176 21.74 -1.70 -21.17
C PRO A 176 20.51 -1.72 -20.25
N LEU A 177 19.42 -1.09 -20.70
CA LEU A 177 18.11 -1.26 -20.08
C LEU A 177 17.54 -2.58 -20.59
N THR A 178 17.71 -3.64 -19.80
CA THR A 178 17.19 -4.96 -20.15
C THR A 178 15.67 -4.97 -19.99
N PRO A 179 14.95 -5.85 -20.71
CA PRO A 179 13.51 -6.01 -20.53
C PRO A 179 13.10 -6.33 -19.08
N VAL A 180 13.96 -7.01 -18.32
CA VAL A 180 13.72 -7.34 -16.90
C VAL A 180 13.76 -6.09 -16.02
N ILE A 181 14.77 -5.22 -16.19
CA ILE A 181 14.87 -3.97 -15.42
C ILE A 181 13.79 -2.98 -15.85
N GLU A 182 13.51 -2.88 -17.15
CA GLU A 182 12.42 -2.07 -17.68
C GLU A 182 11.07 -2.47 -17.06
N ARG A 183 10.75 -3.77 -17.12
CA ARG A 183 9.53 -4.34 -16.54
C ARG A 183 9.48 -4.08 -15.04
N GLY A 184 10.55 -4.39 -14.31
CA GLY A 184 10.57 -4.24 -12.87
C GLY A 184 10.42 -2.80 -12.41
N MET A 185 11.11 -1.85 -13.03
CA MET A 185 10.93 -0.44 -12.72
C MET A 185 9.50 0.05 -13.02
N SER A 186 8.91 -0.41 -14.13
CA SER A 186 7.55 -0.03 -14.51
C SER A 186 6.52 -0.59 -13.54
N LEU A 187 6.58 -1.90 -13.25
CA LEU A 187 5.66 -2.56 -12.32
C LEU A 187 5.84 -2.06 -10.88
N HIS A 188 7.06 -1.75 -10.44
CA HIS A 188 7.30 -1.15 -9.12
C HIS A 188 6.52 0.15 -8.95
N LYS A 189 6.61 1.07 -9.92
CA LYS A 189 5.86 2.32 -9.90
C LYS A 189 4.35 2.08 -9.97
N MET A 190 3.91 1.19 -10.85
CA MET A 190 2.48 0.92 -11.07
C MET A 190 1.80 0.25 -9.87
N ILE A 191 2.43 -0.77 -9.27
CA ILE A 191 1.91 -1.46 -8.09
C ILE A 191 1.77 -0.48 -6.92
N ARG A 192 2.78 0.36 -6.71
CA ARG A 192 2.77 1.37 -5.64
C ARG A 192 1.68 2.40 -5.88
N LEU A 193 1.58 2.97 -7.08
CA LEU A 193 0.53 3.93 -7.40
C LEU A 193 -0.87 3.32 -7.29
N LEU A 194 -1.08 2.09 -7.81
CA LEU A 194 -2.38 1.42 -7.72
C LEU A 194 -2.77 1.16 -6.26
N THR A 195 -1.84 0.69 -5.44
CA THR A 195 -2.05 0.48 -4.00
C THR A 195 -2.37 1.79 -3.28
N HIS A 196 -1.61 2.86 -3.58
CA HIS A 196 -1.76 4.18 -2.97
C HIS A 196 -3.08 4.87 -3.36
N SER A 197 -3.58 4.64 -4.57
CA SER A 197 -4.77 5.31 -5.09
C SER A 197 -6.07 4.53 -4.86
N LEU A 198 -6.01 3.20 -4.75
CA LEU A 198 -7.19 2.34 -4.60
C LEU A 198 -7.29 1.64 -3.23
N GLY A 199 -6.17 1.40 -2.57
CA GLY A 199 -6.04 0.44 -1.47
C GLY A 199 -6.46 0.92 -0.08
N GLY A 200 -6.61 2.23 0.15
CA GLY A 200 -6.71 2.77 1.52
C GLY A 200 -7.23 4.20 1.65
N GLU A 201 -7.38 4.63 2.90
CA GLU A 201 -7.55 6.01 3.36
C GLU A 201 -6.23 6.60 3.92
N GLY A 202 -5.16 5.80 3.93
CA GLY A 202 -3.80 6.24 4.14
C GLY A 202 -2.81 5.31 3.42
N TYR A 203 -1.55 5.73 3.32
CA TYR A 203 -0.49 4.95 2.68
C TYR A 203 0.71 4.79 3.61
N LEU A 204 1.36 3.64 3.56
CA LEU A 204 2.57 3.33 4.32
C LEU A 204 3.66 2.84 3.36
N ASN A 205 4.90 3.22 3.66
CA ASN A 205 6.09 2.76 2.98
C ASN A 205 7.17 2.43 4.01
N PHE A 206 7.80 1.27 3.88
CA PHE A 206 8.96 0.90 4.70
C PHE A 206 10.25 1.45 4.07
N GLU A 207 11.12 2.02 4.91
CA GLU A 207 12.34 2.73 4.49
C GLU A 207 13.19 1.91 3.51
N GLY A 208 13.50 2.50 2.35
CA GLY A 208 14.26 1.90 1.27
C GLY A 208 13.38 1.39 0.12
N ASN A 209 12.17 0.92 0.41
CA ASN A 209 11.29 0.36 -0.61
C ASN A 209 10.79 1.44 -1.58
N GLU A 210 10.84 2.71 -1.18
CA GLU A 210 10.43 3.83 -2.03
C GLU A 210 11.25 3.95 -3.31
N PHE A 211 12.51 3.53 -3.26
CA PHE A 211 13.41 3.53 -4.40
C PHE A 211 13.77 2.13 -4.89
N GLY A 212 13.08 1.09 -4.41
CA GLY A 212 13.38 -0.30 -4.76
C GLY A 212 14.75 -0.74 -4.25
N HIS A 213 15.03 -0.52 -2.96
CA HIS A 213 16.29 -0.92 -2.32
C HIS A 213 16.62 -2.40 -2.62
N PRO A 214 17.86 -2.72 -3.04
CA PRO A 214 18.26 -4.08 -3.37
C PRO A 214 18.44 -4.95 -2.12
N GLU A 215 18.78 -6.23 -2.30
CA GLU A 215 19.11 -7.16 -1.21
C GLU A 215 17.94 -7.36 -0.22
N TRP A 216 18.26 -7.51 1.06
CA TRP A 216 17.34 -7.72 2.17
C TRP A 216 17.94 -7.12 3.45
N LEU A 217 17.12 -7.02 4.50
CA LEU A 217 17.49 -6.66 5.86
C LEU A 217 17.76 -7.94 6.66
N ASP A 218 18.94 -8.07 7.26
CA ASP A 218 19.25 -9.17 8.19
C ASP A 218 19.99 -8.62 9.39
N PHE A 219 19.49 -8.93 10.59
CA PHE A 219 20.07 -8.48 11.85
C PHE A 219 21.23 -9.41 12.28
N PRO A 220 22.22 -8.89 13.03
CA PRO A 220 23.29 -9.71 13.60
C PRO A 220 22.72 -10.86 14.44
N ARG A 221 23.05 -12.09 14.07
CA ARG A 221 22.65 -13.31 14.77
C ARG A 221 23.65 -14.42 14.53
N GLU A 222 23.54 -15.51 15.29
CA GLU A 222 24.43 -16.68 15.16
C GLU A 222 24.50 -17.18 13.70
N GLY A 223 23.34 -17.29 13.02
CA GLY A 223 23.25 -17.80 11.66
C GLY A 223 23.89 -16.93 10.56
N ASN A 224 24.36 -15.72 10.88
CA ASN A 224 25.13 -14.86 9.97
C ASN A 224 26.45 -14.36 10.58
N ASN A 225 26.96 -15.04 11.62
CA ASN A 225 28.17 -14.68 12.36
C ASN A 225 28.13 -13.26 12.95
N ASN A 226 26.98 -12.84 13.49
CA ASN A 226 26.75 -11.50 14.02
C ASN A 226 27.12 -10.38 13.04
N SER A 227 26.82 -10.59 11.75
CA SER A 227 27.10 -9.62 10.70
C SER A 227 26.13 -8.45 10.74
N PHE A 228 26.67 -7.24 10.65
CA PHE A 228 25.89 -6.01 10.44
C PHE A 228 25.75 -5.64 8.96
N TRP A 229 26.28 -6.47 8.05
CA TRP A 229 26.37 -6.13 6.63
C TRP A 229 25.02 -5.81 5.99
N TYR A 230 23.96 -6.52 6.37
CA TYR A 230 22.60 -6.30 5.86
C TYR A 230 21.73 -5.49 6.84
N ALA A 231 22.22 -5.15 8.03
CA ALA A 231 21.52 -4.32 9.01
C ALA A 231 21.72 -2.82 8.73
N ARG A 232 21.48 -2.39 7.49
CA ARG A 232 21.73 -1.02 7.02
C ARG A 232 20.80 -0.64 5.86
N ARG A 233 20.79 0.66 5.53
CA ARG A 233 20.18 1.20 4.32
C ARG A 233 21.21 1.87 3.42
N GLN A 234 21.12 1.59 2.12
CA GLN A 234 22.00 2.13 1.07
C GLN A 234 21.39 3.39 0.46
N LEU A 235 21.13 4.42 1.28
CA LEU A 235 20.42 5.63 0.86
C LEU A 235 21.15 6.40 -0.25
N ASN A 236 22.48 6.28 -0.30
CA ASN A 236 23.34 6.84 -1.34
C ASN A 236 22.99 6.35 -2.77
N LEU A 237 22.29 5.22 -2.92
CA LEU A 237 21.85 4.72 -4.22
C LEU A 237 20.91 5.69 -4.95
N THR A 238 20.16 6.50 -4.19
CA THR A 238 19.25 7.51 -4.75
C THR A 238 19.94 8.81 -5.14
N GLU A 239 21.15 9.04 -4.62
CA GLU A 239 21.94 10.26 -4.83
C GLU A 239 22.88 10.13 -6.05
N ASP A 240 23.20 8.89 -6.45
CA ASP A 240 24.04 8.63 -7.61
C ASP A 240 23.23 8.73 -8.92
N HIS A 241 23.44 9.81 -9.66
CA HIS A 241 22.78 10.07 -10.95
C HIS A 241 23.15 9.07 -12.06
N LEU A 242 24.16 8.22 -11.86
CA LEU A 242 24.49 7.11 -12.75
C LEU A 242 23.70 5.84 -12.44
N LEU A 243 22.86 5.83 -11.41
CA LEU A 243 22.00 4.70 -11.04
C LEU A 243 20.52 4.97 -11.32
N ARG A 244 19.76 3.90 -11.53
CA ARG A 244 18.33 3.94 -11.87
C ARG A 244 17.41 4.06 -10.66
N TYR A 245 17.90 3.86 -9.43
CA TYR A 245 17.12 4.02 -8.19
C TYR A 245 16.53 5.42 -8.04
N GLN A 246 17.24 6.46 -8.51
CA GLN A 246 16.75 7.84 -8.52
C GLN A 246 15.39 7.99 -9.23
N TYR A 247 15.11 7.20 -10.27
CA TYR A 247 13.85 7.27 -11.02
C TYR A 247 12.67 6.74 -10.21
N LEU A 248 12.89 5.67 -9.44
CA LEU A 248 11.88 5.12 -8.53
C LEU A 248 11.61 6.10 -7.38
N ASN A 249 12.66 6.70 -6.82
CA ASN A 249 12.57 7.71 -5.78
C ASN A 249 11.85 9.00 -6.26
N ASN A 250 12.16 9.46 -7.48
CA ASN A 250 11.51 10.63 -8.07
C ASN A 250 10.02 10.38 -8.32
N PHE A 251 9.67 9.18 -8.77
CA PHE A 251 8.26 8.81 -8.94
C PHE A 251 7.53 8.75 -7.59
N ASP A 252 8.14 8.16 -6.57
CA ASP A 252 7.57 8.13 -5.21
C ASP A 252 7.27 9.54 -4.69
N ARG A 253 8.24 10.44 -4.81
CA ARG A 253 8.08 11.85 -4.45
C ARG A 253 6.91 12.48 -5.22
N SER A 254 6.85 12.25 -6.53
CA SER A 254 5.81 12.81 -7.39
C SER A 254 4.41 12.25 -7.06
N MET A 255 4.33 10.96 -6.73
CA MET A 255 3.10 10.29 -6.28
C MET A 255 2.57 10.94 -5.00
N ASN A 256 3.42 11.08 -3.98
CA ASN A 256 3.06 11.70 -2.70
C ASN A 256 2.70 13.19 -2.85
N GLN A 257 3.43 13.95 -3.65
CA GLN A 257 3.10 15.35 -3.93
C GLN A 257 1.79 15.52 -4.70
N CYS A 258 1.51 14.59 -5.62
CA CYS A 258 0.25 14.58 -6.35
C CYS A 258 -0.92 14.26 -5.39
N GLU A 259 -0.73 13.30 -4.47
CA GLU A 259 -1.73 13.02 -3.44
C GLU A 259 -1.95 14.24 -2.54
N ALA A 260 -0.89 14.86 -2.02
CA ALA A 260 -1.01 16.06 -1.18
C ALA A 260 -1.75 17.22 -1.88
N LYS A 261 -1.70 17.28 -3.21
CA LYS A 261 -2.39 18.29 -4.01
C LYS A 261 -3.86 17.97 -4.26
N TYR A 262 -4.22 16.71 -4.49
CA TYR A 262 -5.56 16.31 -4.91
C TYR A 262 -6.37 15.55 -3.84
N GLY A 263 -5.72 15.09 -2.78
CA GLY A 263 -6.33 14.50 -1.58
C GLY A 263 -7.14 13.23 -1.83
N TRP A 264 -6.62 12.29 -2.63
CA TRP A 264 -7.39 11.08 -2.94
C TRP A 264 -7.49 10.10 -1.78
N LEU A 265 -6.53 10.06 -0.84
CA LEU A 265 -6.63 9.20 0.34
C LEU A 265 -7.74 9.66 1.29
N HIS A 266 -8.02 10.97 1.35
CA HIS A 266 -9.11 11.54 2.14
C HIS A 266 -10.47 11.52 1.43
N SER A 267 -10.50 11.08 0.17
CA SER A 267 -11.72 11.01 -0.62
C SER A 267 -12.43 9.66 -0.44
N PRO A 268 -13.76 9.61 -0.67
CA PRO A 268 -14.50 8.36 -0.72
C PRO A 268 -13.84 7.34 -1.65
N GLN A 269 -14.19 6.07 -1.42
CA GLN A 269 -13.70 4.96 -2.21
C GLN A 269 -13.91 5.19 -3.72
N ALA A 270 -12.92 4.77 -4.51
CA ALA A 270 -12.94 4.95 -5.95
C ALA A 270 -14.12 4.23 -6.62
N TYR A 271 -14.59 4.79 -7.74
CA TYR A 271 -15.50 4.10 -8.65
C TYR A 271 -14.68 3.41 -9.75
N ILE A 272 -14.63 2.07 -9.75
CA ILE A 272 -13.91 1.28 -10.76
C ILE A 272 -14.81 1.10 -11.99
N SER A 273 -14.56 1.89 -13.03
CA SER A 273 -15.31 1.81 -14.29
C SER A 273 -14.83 0.66 -15.18
N LEU A 274 -13.56 0.27 -15.10
CA LEU A 274 -13.02 -0.82 -15.92
C LEU A 274 -12.01 -1.69 -15.15
N LYS A 275 -12.18 -3.00 -15.28
CA LYS A 275 -11.24 -4.05 -14.87
C LYS A 275 -11.21 -5.11 -15.97
N HIS A 276 -10.46 -4.83 -17.04
CA HIS A 276 -10.51 -5.62 -18.27
C HIS A 276 -9.45 -6.72 -18.28
N GLU A 277 -9.87 -7.97 -18.23
CA GLU A 277 -8.97 -9.13 -18.06
C GLU A 277 -8.06 -9.41 -19.26
N VAL A 278 -8.53 -9.16 -20.49
CA VAL A 278 -7.75 -9.48 -21.70
C VAL A 278 -6.71 -8.38 -21.94
N ASP A 279 -7.18 -7.14 -22.06
CA ASP A 279 -6.32 -5.97 -22.20
C ASP A 279 -5.46 -5.66 -20.98
N LYS A 280 -5.72 -6.28 -19.82
CA LYS A 280 -5.05 -5.97 -18.53
C LYS A 280 -5.13 -4.49 -18.13
N VAL A 281 -6.25 -3.84 -18.43
CA VAL A 281 -6.47 -2.42 -18.15
C VAL A 281 -7.38 -2.22 -16.94
N ILE A 282 -6.96 -1.34 -16.03
CA ILE A 282 -7.75 -0.86 -14.90
C ILE A 282 -8.04 0.63 -15.10
N VAL A 283 -9.30 1.02 -14.95
CA VAL A 283 -9.72 2.42 -14.92
C VAL A 283 -10.63 2.67 -13.73
N PHE A 284 -10.35 3.73 -12.99
CA PHE A 284 -11.24 4.20 -11.92
C PHE A 284 -11.15 5.70 -11.71
N GLU A 285 -12.18 6.24 -11.05
CA GLU A 285 -12.25 7.63 -10.63
C GLU A 285 -12.15 7.74 -9.11
N ARG A 286 -11.29 8.64 -8.61
CA ARG A 286 -11.20 8.99 -7.18
C ARG A 286 -10.79 10.45 -7.05
N ALA A 287 -11.42 11.20 -6.15
CA ALA A 287 -11.14 12.63 -5.92
C ALA A 287 -11.24 13.51 -7.19
N GLY A 288 -12.12 13.16 -8.14
CA GLY A 288 -12.23 13.86 -9.43
C GLY A 288 -11.08 13.60 -10.40
N LEU A 289 -10.10 12.77 -10.02
CA LEU A 289 -9.07 12.25 -10.92
C LEU A 289 -9.53 10.97 -11.60
N VAL A 290 -8.97 10.72 -12.78
CA VAL A 290 -9.13 9.48 -13.53
C VAL A 290 -7.78 8.77 -13.52
N PHE A 291 -7.76 7.54 -13.04
CA PHE A 291 -6.58 6.68 -13.01
C PHE A 291 -6.71 5.63 -14.11
N VAL A 292 -5.64 5.44 -14.87
CA VAL A 292 -5.57 4.46 -15.96
C VAL A 292 -4.28 3.67 -15.81
N PHE A 293 -4.41 2.35 -15.65
CA PHE A 293 -3.28 1.43 -15.56
C PHE A 293 -3.37 0.42 -16.70
N ASN A 294 -2.25 0.21 -17.39
CA ASN A 294 -2.11 -0.84 -18.39
C ASN A 294 -1.06 -1.85 -17.91
N PHE A 295 -1.50 -3.01 -17.41
CA PHE A 295 -0.65 -4.12 -16.96
C PHE A 295 -0.33 -5.12 -18.09
N GLN A 296 -0.67 -4.81 -19.34
CA GLN A 296 -0.40 -5.68 -20.47
C GLN A 296 1.11 -5.70 -20.79
N PRO A 297 1.79 -6.86 -20.72
CA PRO A 297 3.24 -6.96 -20.89
C PRO A 297 3.78 -6.52 -22.26
N SER A 298 2.97 -6.53 -23.32
CA SER A 298 3.47 -6.31 -24.69
C SER A 298 2.67 -5.35 -25.57
N GLN A 299 1.38 -5.18 -25.30
CA GLN A 299 0.48 -4.38 -26.13
C GLN A 299 0.27 -2.98 -25.54
N SER A 300 0.43 -1.98 -26.41
CA SER A 300 0.03 -0.61 -26.18
C SER A 300 -1.29 -0.33 -26.91
N PHE A 301 -2.14 0.50 -26.32
CA PHE A 301 -3.44 0.84 -26.88
C PHE A 301 -3.46 2.30 -27.31
N ALA A 302 -3.72 2.54 -28.59
CA ALA A 302 -4.10 3.85 -29.10
C ALA A 302 -5.62 3.98 -29.08
N ASP A 303 -6.13 5.20 -28.87
CA ASP A 303 -7.57 5.50 -28.90
C ASP A 303 -8.42 4.64 -27.96
N TYR A 304 -7.85 4.24 -26.82
CA TYR A 304 -8.55 3.41 -25.82
C TYR A 304 -9.66 4.21 -25.13
N ARG A 305 -10.92 3.85 -25.41
CA ARG A 305 -12.07 4.52 -24.81
C ARG A 305 -12.25 4.10 -23.35
N ILE A 306 -12.29 5.10 -22.47
CA ILE A 306 -12.57 4.92 -21.04
C ILE A 306 -13.84 5.70 -20.68
N GLY A 307 -14.62 5.15 -19.75
CA GLY A 307 -15.84 5.80 -19.25
C GLY A 307 -15.52 6.72 -18.08
N ILE A 308 -16.11 7.91 -18.09
CA ILE A 308 -15.94 8.95 -17.06
C ILE A 308 -17.25 9.69 -16.76
N GLU A 309 -17.45 10.12 -15.52
CA GLU A 309 -18.75 10.69 -15.11
C GLU A 309 -18.90 12.16 -15.46
N VAL A 310 -17.83 12.92 -15.26
CA VAL A 310 -17.85 14.36 -15.39
C VAL A 310 -17.35 14.74 -16.78
N ALA A 311 -18.21 15.37 -17.58
CA ALA A 311 -17.82 15.91 -18.87
C ALA A 311 -16.81 17.06 -18.69
N GLY A 312 -15.92 17.25 -19.67
CA GLY A 312 -14.95 18.33 -19.64
C GLY A 312 -13.71 18.09 -20.49
N THR A 313 -12.60 18.64 -20.02
CA THR A 313 -11.29 18.49 -20.66
C THR A 313 -10.29 18.05 -19.60
N TYR A 314 -9.72 16.88 -19.81
CA TYR A 314 -8.76 16.27 -18.92
C TYR A 314 -7.33 16.53 -19.42
N ARG A 315 -6.39 16.53 -18.48
CA ARG A 315 -4.95 16.63 -18.72
C ARG A 315 -4.22 15.67 -17.80
N ILE A 316 -3.02 15.28 -18.19
CA ILE A 316 -2.17 14.42 -17.36
C ILE A 316 -1.62 15.24 -16.19
N VAL A 317 -1.64 14.65 -14.99
CA VAL A 317 -1.13 15.26 -13.75
C VAL A 317 -0.05 14.42 -13.08
N LEU A 318 0.04 13.14 -13.44
CA LEU A 318 1.09 12.20 -13.04
C LEU A 318 1.23 11.16 -14.15
N ASN A 319 2.47 10.80 -14.49
CA ASN A 319 2.78 9.89 -15.59
C ASN A 319 3.95 8.97 -15.20
N THR A 320 3.69 7.66 -15.14
CA THR A 320 4.73 6.67 -14.83
C THR A 320 5.73 6.49 -15.96
N ASP A 321 5.38 6.85 -17.20
CA ASP A 321 6.25 6.74 -18.38
C ASP A 321 7.11 8.00 -18.63
N SER A 322 7.05 9.00 -17.74
CA SER A 322 7.86 10.21 -17.90
C SER A 322 9.36 9.92 -17.80
N LYS A 323 10.18 10.79 -18.40
CA LYS A 323 11.64 10.67 -18.34
C LYS A 323 12.18 10.75 -16.90
N GLU A 324 11.58 11.58 -16.06
CA GLU A 324 11.96 11.74 -14.64
C GLU A 324 11.66 10.51 -13.80
N ALA A 325 10.66 9.72 -14.21
CA ALA A 325 10.33 8.42 -13.63
C ALA A 325 11.09 7.27 -14.32
N GLY A 326 12.02 7.54 -15.24
CA GLY A 326 12.78 6.51 -15.96
C GLY A 326 11.96 5.71 -16.98
N GLY A 327 10.86 6.28 -17.49
CA GLY A 327 10.08 5.73 -18.59
C GLY A 327 10.56 6.19 -19.96
N PHE A 328 9.78 5.87 -21.00
CA PHE A 328 10.15 6.12 -22.41
C PHE A 328 9.62 7.45 -22.96
N ASN A 329 8.87 8.21 -22.17
CA ASN A 329 8.29 9.48 -22.53
C ASN A 329 7.43 9.40 -23.80
N ARG A 330 6.59 8.35 -23.91
CA ARG A 330 5.74 8.10 -25.08
C ARG A 330 4.45 8.91 -25.07
N VAL A 331 4.03 9.39 -23.90
CA VAL A 331 2.81 10.17 -23.72
C VAL A 331 3.16 11.66 -23.63
N ASP A 332 2.61 12.46 -24.54
CA ASP A 332 2.74 13.92 -24.49
C ASP A 332 1.80 14.50 -23.42
N GLU A 333 2.38 14.94 -22.30
CA GLU A 333 1.65 15.51 -21.16
C GLU A 333 0.97 16.86 -21.46
N SER A 334 1.33 17.51 -22.57
CA SER A 334 0.65 18.73 -23.04
C SER A 334 -0.72 18.45 -23.67
N THR A 335 -1.00 17.18 -24.01
CA THR A 335 -2.25 16.74 -24.61
C THR A 335 -3.46 17.09 -23.75
N ARG A 336 -4.58 17.38 -24.41
CA ARG A 336 -5.90 17.59 -23.79
C ARG A 336 -6.85 16.49 -24.27
N PHE A 337 -7.52 15.86 -23.33
CA PHE A 337 -8.45 14.76 -23.58
C PHE A 337 -9.87 15.28 -23.41
N PHE A 338 -10.66 15.25 -24.47
CA PHE A 338 -12.02 15.79 -24.49
C PHE A 338 -13.05 14.68 -24.32
N THR A 339 -14.03 14.91 -23.46
CA THR A 339 -15.12 13.96 -23.22
C THR A 339 -16.14 13.98 -24.36
N THR A 340 -16.71 12.84 -24.70
CA THR A 340 -17.84 12.75 -25.64
C THR A 340 -19.11 12.36 -24.88
N PRO A 341 -20.29 12.91 -25.16
CA PRO A 341 -21.53 12.52 -24.47
C PRO A 341 -22.03 11.15 -24.96
N MET A 342 -21.31 10.09 -24.63
CA MET A 342 -21.56 8.70 -25.04
C MET A 342 -21.32 7.79 -23.84
N GLU A 343 -22.36 7.08 -23.42
CA GLU A 343 -22.24 6.15 -22.30
C GLU A 343 -21.22 5.04 -22.60
N TRP A 344 -20.31 4.80 -21.65
CA TRP A 344 -19.29 3.76 -21.75
C TRP A 344 -18.96 3.22 -20.36
N ASN A 345 -18.91 1.89 -20.21
CA ASN A 345 -18.57 1.20 -18.96
C ASN A 345 -19.34 1.73 -17.72
N GLY A 346 -20.64 2.03 -17.89
CA GLY A 346 -21.50 2.53 -16.82
C GLY A 346 -21.23 3.97 -16.38
N ARG A 347 -20.57 4.78 -17.23
CA ARG A 347 -20.33 6.21 -17.04
C ARG A 347 -20.94 7.02 -18.19
N LYS A 348 -21.27 8.27 -17.93
CA LYS A 348 -22.03 9.13 -18.86
C LYS A 348 -21.26 9.57 -20.11
N ASN A 349 -19.93 9.57 -20.09
CA ASN A 349 -19.09 10.13 -21.16
C ASN A 349 -17.89 9.25 -21.53
#